data_AF-A0A8T0YAE0-F1
#
_entry.id   AF-A0A8T0YAE0-F1
#
_cell.length_a   1.000
_cell.length_b   1.000
_cell.length_c   1.000
_cell.angle_alpha   90.00
_cell.angle_beta   90.00
_cell.angle_gamma   90.00
#
_symmetry.space_group_name_H-M   'P 1'
#
loop_
_entity.id
_entity.type
_entity.pdbx_description
1 polymer ?
#
loop_
_entity_poly.entity_id
_entity_poly.type
_entity_poly.pdbx_seq_one_letter_code
_entity_poly.pdbx_strand_id
1 'polypeptide(L)'
;MLRSRKELFNNRINAKKQRRLGTSQSQAQTQSSTRVPVLVVAIDESRALLEIKDSTGVDAFRLLRRALWAVNADERVKNVNGSVFAVLVDTKYLVDEAVPVSLPDPTSRRRGGTAPFPPFILTQTMNVLLDITSPPSQPPSKSRVLNTNPDQVLEALVSMGRPLWRSMERVATLEGKQRELNKFAASKLLFGVDAKAAKSYEDRTLHGVASLLCRVGLRPHASDPMATRLVADFMSVLHYVTYKNDAQITSYTSDPILTFGASYMWYQLNPPALESHILRQFEAILFNDVVDTGSIDQIVARIFLLLAIDATIMDSAVRKEFVVCGQFCKVQNFVQKLVGAKPENGEDKSTTNSGAHESFSHWLSTWEDWKIGFSHFVNLREEPTEATLWKMLDRRAAGIFPRN
;
A
#
# COMPACT_ATOMS: atom_id res chain seq x y z
N MET A 1 13.04 -32.00 10.24
CA MET A 1 12.17 -31.42 9.19
C MET A 1 12.51 -29.99 8.76
N LEU A 2 13.01 -29.09 9.64
CA LEU A 2 13.39 -27.72 9.23
C LEU A 2 14.72 -27.59 8.44
N ARG A 3 15.66 -28.54 8.56
CA ARG A 3 16.92 -28.51 7.79
C ARG A 3 16.73 -28.78 6.29
N SER A 4 15.79 -29.66 5.93
CA SER A 4 15.50 -30.04 4.54
C SER A 4 14.87 -28.91 3.70
N ARG A 5 14.16 -27.95 4.34
CA ARG A 5 13.56 -26.79 3.64
C ARG A 5 14.58 -25.72 3.26
N LYS A 6 15.66 -25.55 4.03
CA LYS A 6 16.77 -24.63 3.70
C LYS A 6 17.61 -25.14 2.53
N GLU A 7 17.83 -26.46 2.44
CA GLU A 7 18.51 -27.09 1.31
C GLU A 7 17.70 -27.00 0.01
N LEU A 8 16.38 -27.20 0.05
CA LEU A 8 15.50 -27.04 -1.12
C LEU A 8 15.45 -25.59 -1.64
N PHE A 9 15.54 -24.60 -0.75
CA PHE A 9 15.57 -23.18 -1.12
C PHE A 9 16.92 -22.76 -1.72
N ASN A 10 18.03 -23.20 -1.11
CA ASN A 10 19.38 -22.93 -1.61
C ASN A 10 19.66 -23.66 -2.94
N ASN A 11 19.16 -24.89 -3.10
CA ASN A 11 19.28 -25.62 -4.37
C ASN A 11 18.48 -24.96 -5.50
N ARG A 12 17.32 -24.33 -5.21
CA ARG A 12 16.56 -23.54 -6.20
C ARG A 12 17.25 -22.24 -6.60
N ILE A 13 17.95 -21.57 -5.67
CA ILE A 13 18.72 -20.36 -5.96
C ILE A 13 20.00 -20.69 -6.74
N ASN A 14 20.69 -21.78 -6.37
CA ASN A 14 21.87 -22.23 -7.10
C ASN A 14 21.53 -22.77 -8.50
N ALA A 15 20.39 -23.46 -8.68
CA ALA A 15 19.89 -23.84 -10.02
C ALA A 15 19.50 -22.63 -10.89
N LYS A 16 18.98 -21.55 -10.29
CA LYS A 16 18.73 -20.27 -11.00
C LYS A 16 20.00 -19.49 -11.30
N LYS A 17 21.05 -19.59 -10.48
CA LYS A 17 22.37 -19.00 -10.74
C LYS A 17 23.16 -19.80 -11.79
N GLN A 18 23.13 -21.14 -11.77
CA GLN A 18 23.75 -21.97 -12.80
C GLN A 18 23.06 -21.81 -14.17
N ARG A 19 21.74 -21.57 -14.23
CA ARG A 19 21.06 -21.18 -15.48
C ARG A 19 21.47 -19.81 -16.03
N ARG A 20 22.10 -18.94 -15.23
CA ARG A 20 22.63 -17.64 -15.69
C ARG A 20 24.13 -17.68 -16.04
N LEU A 21 24.86 -18.72 -15.63
CA LEU A 21 26.32 -18.85 -15.83
C LEU A 21 26.73 -20.02 -16.73
N GLY A 22 25.80 -20.91 -17.08
CA GLY A 22 26.01 -22.01 -18.04
C GLY A 22 25.61 -21.65 -19.47
N THR A 23 25.99 -20.49 -19.97
CA THR A 23 25.94 -20.19 -21.41
C THR A 23 27.31 -20.46 -22.01
N SER A 24 27.80 -21.69 -21.87
CA SER A 24 28.93 -22.18 -22.66
C SER A 24 28.36 -22.84 -23.91
N GLN A 25 28.58 -22.15 -25.02
CA GLN A 25 28.67 -22.65 -26.40
C GLN A 25 28.40 -24.15 -26.56
N SER A 26 27.16 -24.51 -26.85
CA SER A 26 26.86 -25.68 -27.67
C SER A 26 26.53 -25.16 -29.06
N GLN A 27 27.33 -25.59 -30.03
CA GLN A 27 27.15 -25.34 -31.45
C GLN A 27 25.80 -25.89 -31.90
N ALA A 28 24.76 -25.08 -31.81
CA ALA A 28 23.52 -25.29 -32.55
C ALA A 28 23.61 -24.46 -33.81
N GLN A 29 23.59 -25.15 -34.94
CA GLN A 29 23.55 -24.60 -36.29
C GLN A 29 22.60 -23.40 -36.38
N THR A 30 23.06 -22.35 -37.03
CA THR A 30 22.36 -21.13 -37.39
C THR A 30 21.07 -21.44 -38.15
N GLN A 31 19.97 -21.64 -37.44
CA GLN A 31 18.65 -21.26 -37.92
C GLN A 31 18.45 -19.81 -37.51
N SER A 32 18.37 -18.92 -38.51
CA SER A 32 17.98 -17.53 -38.33
C SER A 32 16.67 -17.50 -37.53
N SER A 33 16.71 -17.07 -36.27
CA SER A 33 15.49 -16.86 -35.50
C SER A 33 14.75 -15.68 -36.13
N THR A 34 13.83 -15.95 -37.04
CA THR A 34 12.87 -14.95 -37.51
C THR A 34 12.08 -14.51 -36.29
N ARG A 35 12.39 -13.32 -35.77
CA ARG A 35 11.63 -12.72 -34.67
C ARG A 35 10.21 -12.53 -35.16
N VAL A 36 9.31 -13.37 -34.65
CA VAL A 36 7.88 -13.24 -34.88
C VAL A 36 7.40 -11.90 -34.29
N PRO A 37 6.77 -11.03 -35.09
CA PRO A 37 6.25 -9.77 -34.59
C PRO A 37 5.04 -10.05 -33.68
N VAL A 38 5.17 -9.72 -32.40
CA VAL A 38 4.10 -9.85 -31.40
C VAL A 38 3.68 -8.47 -30.92
N LEU A 39 2.40 -8.13 -31.07
CA LEU A 39 1.80 -6.96 -30.46
C LEU A 39 1.11 -7.39 -29.15
N VAL A 40 1.47 -6.72 -28.05
CA VAL A 40 0.83 -6.95 -26.75
C VAL A 40 0.01 -5.72 -26.37
N VAL A 41 -1.29 -5.89 -26.20
CA VAL A 41 -2.22 -4.86 -25.73
C VAL A 41 -2.48 -5.09 -24.25
N ALA A 42 -1.86 -4.31 -23.38
CA ALA A 42 -2.14 -4.35 -21.95
C ALA A 42 -3.27 -3.37 -21.61
N ILE A 43 -4.34 -3.87 -20.97
CA ILE A 43 -5.48 -3.07 -20.53
C ILE A 43 -5.54 -3.17 -19.01
N ASP A 44 -5.29 -2.05 -18.34
CA ASP A 44 -5.46 -1.91 -16.89
C ASP A 44 -6.92 -1.62 -16.54
N GLU A 45 -7.33 -1.95 -15.31
CA GLU A 45 -8.72 -1.85 -14.84
C GLU A 45 -9.72 -2.53 -15.80
N SER A 46 -9.34 -3.69 -16.32
CA SER A 46 -10.04 -4.36 -17.42
C SER A 46 -11.50 -4.73 -17.14
N ARG A 47 -11.94 -4.76 -15.89
CA ARG A 47 -13.37 -4.87 -15.51
C ARG A 47 -14.25 -3.79 -16.11
N ALA A 48 -13.72 -2.59 -16.37
CA ALA A 48 -14.49 -1.53 -17.02
C ALA A 48 -15.02 -1.98 -18.40
N LEU A 49 -14.35 -2.93 -19.06
CA LEU A 49 -14.80 -3.52 -20.32
C LEU A 49 -16.11 -4.30 -20.18
N LEU A 50 -16.46 -4.78 -18.98
CA LEU A 50 -17.73 -5.47 -18.71
C LEU A 50 -18.90 -4.48 -18.50
N GLU A 51 -18.59 -3.24 -18.13
CA GLU A 51 -19.56 -2.17 -17.87
C GLU A 51 -19.91 -1.39 -19.13
N ILE A 52 -18.96 -1.25 -20.06
CA ILE A 52 -19.15 -0.60 -21.35
C ILE A 52 -19.93 -1.54 -22.26
N LYS A 53 -21.16 -1.18 -22.62
CA LYS A 53 -22.03 -1.96 -23.51
C LYS A 53 -22.37 -1.18 -24.77
N ASP A 54 -22.45 -1.89 -25.89
CA ASP A 54 -23.00 -1.33 -27.12
C ASP A 54 -24.54 -1.22 -27.07
N SER A 55 -25.13 -0.68 -28.14
CA SER A 55 -26.59 -0.53 -28.27
C SER A 55 -27.35 -1.87 -28.27
N THR A 56 -26.65 -2.99 -28.45
CA THR A 56 -27.21 -4.35 -28.42
C THR A 56 -27.02 -5.04 -27.07
N GLY A 57 -26.37 -4.36 -26.10
CA GLY A 57 -26.09 -4.88 -24.77
C GLY A 57 -24.85 -5.79 -24.69
N VAL A 58 -24.06 -5.89 -25.77
CA VAL A 58 -22.80 -6.64 -25.77
C VAL A 58 -21.71 -5.81 -25.12
N ASP A 59 -21.03 -6.39 -24.14
CA ASP A 59 -19.94 -5.73 -23.43
C ASP A 59 -18.67 -5.58 -24.27
N ALA A 60 -17.86 -4.56 -23.97
CA ALA A 60 -16.62 -4.24 -24.66
C ALA A 60 -15.56 -5.36 -24.52
N PHE A 61 -15.62 -6.17 -23.47
CA PHE A 61 -14.72 -7.32 -23.32
C PHE A 61 -15.01 -8.39 -24.39
N ARG A 62 -16.28 -8.68 -24.67
CA ARG A 62 -16.68 -9.55 -25.78
C ARG A 62 -16.29 -8.98 -27.13
N LEU A 63 -16.45 -7.67 -27.33
CA LEU A 63 -16.00 -7.00 -28.56
C LEU A 63 -14.48 -7.11 -28.73
N LEU A 64 -13.71 -6.93 -27.67
CA LEU A 64 -12.25 -7.11 -27.66
C LEU A 64 -11.86 -8.55 -28.04
N ARG A 65 -12.53 -9.57 -27.49
CA ARG A 65 -12.29 -10.98 -27.85
C ARG A 65 -12.54 -11.25 -29.33
N ARG A 66 -13.64 -10.72 -29.87
CA ARG A 66 -13.96 -10.83 -31.31
C ARG A 66 -12.92 -10.12 -32.17
N ALA A 67 -12.49 -8.93 -31.78
CA ALA A 67 -11.45 -8.18 -32.47
C ALA A 67 -10.10 -8.94 -32.46
N LEU A 68 -9.67 -9.49 -31.32
CA LEU A 68 -8.46 -10.30 -31.23
C LEU A 68 -8.52 -11.54 -32.11
N TRP A 69 -9.67 -12.21 -32.15
CA TRP A 69 -9.87 -13.36 -33.04
C TRP A 69 -9.77 -12.95 -34.52
N ALA A 70 -10.48 -11.88 -34.91
CA ALA A 70 -10.48 -11.38 -36.28
C ALA A 70 -9.08 -10.93 -36.73
N VAL A 71 -8.35 -10.19 -35.89
CA VAL A 71 -7.00 -9.69 -36.20
C VAL A 71 -6.00 -10.84 -36.35
N ASN A 72 -6.04 -11.86 -35.47
CA ASN A 72 -5.16 -13.02 -35.62
C ASN A 72 -5.58 -13.95 -36.78
N ALA A 73 -6.80 -13.81 -37.29
CA ALA A 73 -7.25 -14.52 -38.50
C ALA A 73 -6.87 -13.79 -39.80
N ASP A 74 -6.58 -12.49 -39.74
CA ASP A 74 -6.23 -11.63 -40.88
C ASP A 74 -4.93 -12.08 -41.57
N GLU A 75 -4.96 -12.12 -42.89
CA GLU A 75 -3.82 -12.58 -43.70
C GLU A 75 -2.58 -11.70 -43.48
N ARG A 76 -2.73 -10.39 -43.24
CA ARG A 76 -1.59 -9.50 -43.00
C ARG A 76 -0.80 -9.90 -41.76
N VAL A 77 -1.50 -10.37 -40.71
CA VAL A 77 -0.87 -10.85 -39.47
C VAL A 77 -0.27 -12.24 -39.67
N LYS A 78 -1.01 -13.15 -40.33
CA LYS A 78 -0.52 -14.51 -40.64
C LYS A 78 0.70 -14.52 -41.57
N ASN A 79 0.74 -13.64 -42.57
CA ASN A 79 1.81 -13.56 -43.58
C ASN A 79 3.17 -13.19 -42.96
N VAL A 80 3.16 -12.44 -41.86
CA VAL A 80 4.39 -12.13 -41.09
C VAL A 80 4.60 -13.10 -39.93
N ASN A 81 3.82 -14.18 -39.86
CA ASN A 81 3.73 -15.12 -38.75
C ASN A 81 3.49 -14.40 -37.41
N GLY A 82 2.86 -13.23 -37.42
CA GLY A 82 2.68 -12.35 -36.27
C GLY A 82 1.53 -12.77 -35.37
N SER A 83 1.44 -12.14 -34.21
CA SER A 83 0.32 -12.37 -33.29
C SER A 83 -0.01 -11.15 -32.44
N VAL A 84 -1.28 -11.00 -32.10
CA VAL A 84 -1.77 -9.98 -31.19
C VAL A 84 -2.34 -10.64 -29.95
N PHE A 85 -1.79 -10.31 -28.79
CA PHE A 85 -2.26 -10.77 -27.49
C PHE A 85 -2.76 -9.58 -26.68
N ALA A 86 -3.88 -9.77 -25.97
CA ALA A 86 -4.29 -8.84 -24.93
C ALA A 86 -3.93 -9.39 -23.55
N VAL A 87 -3.37 -8.54 -22.70
CA VAL A 87 -3.14 -8.81 -21.28
C VAL A 87 -4.11 -7.93 -20.51
N LEU A 88 -5.08 -8.57 -19.86
CA LEU A 88 -6.06 -7.89 -19.03
C LEU A 88 -5.54 -7.87 -17.60
N VAL A 89 -5.34 -6.67 -17.09
CA VAL A 89 -4.87 -6.43 -15.73
C VAL A 89 -6.07 -5.91 -14.94
N ASP A 90 -6.30 -6.52 -13.79
CA ASP A 90 -7.35 -6.12 -12.86
C ASP A 90 -6.92 -6.48 -11.44
N THR A 91 -7.45 -5.76 -10.47
CA THR A 91 -7.24 -6.01 -9.04
C THR A 91 -8.09 -7.17 -8.51
N LYS A 92 -9.10 -7.63 -9.27
CA LYS A 92 -9.90 -8.84 -8.99
C LYS A 92 -9.87 -9.84 -10.15
N TYR A 93 -9.87 -11.14 -9.83
CA TYR A 93 -9.96 -12.25 -10.80
C TYR A 93 -11.30 -12.33 -11.56
N LEU A 94 -12.18 -11.32 -11.42
CA LEU A 94 -13.55 -11.37 -11.93
C LEU A 94 -13.65 -11.49 -13.45
N VAL A 95 -12.62 -11.14 -14.23
CA VAL A 95 -12.68 -11.26 -15.70
C VAL A 95 -12.82 -12.73 -16.16
N ASP A 96 -12.35 -13.70 -15.37
CA ASP A 96 -12.50 -15.13 -15.69
C ASP A 96 -13.79 -15.75 -15.10
N GLU A 97 -14.31 -15.23 -13.99
CA GLU A 97 -15.62 -15.63 -13.42
C GLU A 97 -16.82 -14.96 -14.11
N ALA A 98 -16.64 -13.74 -14.64
CA ALA A 98 -17.69 -12.93 -15.25
C ALA A 98 -17.91 -13.24 -16.73
N VAL A 99 -17.76 -14.50 -17.15
CA VAL A 99 -18.30 -14.98 -18.42
C VAL A 99 -19.60 -15.72 -18.13
N PRO A 100 -20.77 -15.05 -18.11
CA PRO A 100 -22.03 -15.76 -18.14
C PRO A 100 -22.09 -16.64 -19.37
N VAL A 101 -22.49 -17.90 -19.18
CA VAL A 101 -22.69 -18.91 -20.23
C VAL A 101 -23.87 -18.53 -21.18
N SER A 102 -24.57 -17.43 -20.92
CA SER A 102 -25.93 -17.19 -21.42
C SER A 102 -26.08 -16.70 -22.87
N LEU A 103 -25.01 -16.56 -23.66
CA LEU A 103 -25.11 -16.34 -25.11
C LEU A 103 -24.01 -17.13 -25.85
N PRO A 104 -24.35 -18.04 -26.78
CA PRO A 104 -23.37 -18.82 -27.52
C PRO A 104 -22.51 -17.90 -28.40
N ASP A 105 -21.30 -17.62 -27.95
CA ASP A 105 -20.28 -16.91 -28.73
C ASP A 105 -19.32 -17.95 -29.35
N PRO A 106 -19.04 -17.93 -30.65
CA PRO A 106 -18.05 -18.83 -31.25
C PRO A 106 -16.66 -18.73 -30.58
N THR A 107 -16.34 -17.56 -30.01
CA THR A 107 -15.10 -17.32 -29.26
C THR A 107 -15.15 -17.85 -27.82
N SER A 108 -16.32 -18.25 -27.29
CA SER A 108 -16.48 -18.77 -25.92
C SER A 108 -16.22 -20.27 -25.79
N ARG A 109 -15.95 -20.97 -26.89
CA ARG A 109 -15.58 -22.40 -26.86
C ARG A 109 -14.31 -22.59 -26.02
N ARG A 110 -14.48 -22.99 -24.75
CA ARG A 110 -13.40 -23.54 -23.91
C ARG A 110 -12.89 -24.80 -24.60
N ARG A 111 -11.82 -24.69 -25.39
CA ARG A 111 -11.06 -25.86 -25.87
C ARG A 111 -10.31 -26.47 -24.70
N GLY A 112 -10.97 -27.37 -23.97
CA GLY A 112 -10.34 -28.24 -22.96
C GLY A 112 -9.93 -27.52 -21.67
N GLY A 113 -10.09 -28.21 -20.54
CA GLY A 113 -9.79 -27.72 -19.19
C GLY A 113 -8.31 -27.40 -18.99
N THR A 114 -7.89 -26.22 -19.41
CA THR A 114 -6.64 -25.61 -18.94
C THR A 114 -6.94 -25.07 -17.55
N ALA A 115 -6.35 -25.70 -16.53
CA ALA A 115 -6.36 -25.15 -15.19
C ALA A 115 -5.81 -23.70 -15.27
N PRO A 116 -6.43 -22.73 -14.57
CA PRO A 116 -5.91 -21.37 -14.56
C PRO A 116 -4.45 -21.39 -14.14
N PHE A 117 -3.64 -20.53 -14.74
CA PHE A 117 -2.25 -20.39 -14.32
C PHE A 117 -2.22 -20.09 -12.82
N PRO A 118 -1.32 -20.74 -12.05
CA PRO A 118 -1.20 -20.43 -10.64
C PRO A 118 -0.91 -18.93 -10.50
N PRO A 119 -1.60 -18.24 -9.58
CA PRO A 119 -1.41 -16.81 -9.40
C PRO A 119 0.06 -16.50 -9.10
N PHE A 120 0.59 -15.48 -9.77
CA PHE A 120 1.91 -14.95 -9.50
C PHE A 120 1.77 -13.49 -9.07
N ILE A 121 2.59 -13.10 -8.10
CA ILE A 121 2.50 -11.79 -7.46
C ILE A 121 3.74 -10.98 -7.86
N LEU A 122 3.52 -9.82 -8.47
CA LEU A 122 4.57 -8.88 -8.87
C LEU A 122 4.64 -7.71 -7.88
N THR A 123 5.22 -7.93 -6.69
CA THR A 123 5.47 -6.85 -5.72
C THR A 123 6.73 -6.02 -6.02
N GLN A 124 7.49 -6.37 -7.05
CA GLN A 124 8.76 -5.72 -7.42
C GLN A 124 8.61 -4.31 -8.02
N THR A 125 7.38 -3.82 -8.15
CA THR A 125 7.07 -2.47 -8.67
C THR A 125 7.16 -1.37 -7.62
N MET A 126 7.29 -1.73 -6.33
CA MET A 126 7.40 -0.77 -5.24
C MET A 126 8.81 -0.17 -5.18
N ASN A 127 8.89 1.16 -5.00
CA ASN A 127 10.12 1.95 -4.94
C ASN A 127 10.98 1.93 -6.22
N VAL A 128 10.41 1.60 -7.39
CA VAL A 128 11.16 1.56 -8.66
C VAL A 128 11.75 2.93 -9.04
N LEU A 129 11.10 4.01 -8.60
CA LEU A 129 11.55 5.39 -8.86
C LEU A 129 12.43 5.95 -7.74
N LEU A 130 12.68 5.19 -6.67
CA LEU A 130 13.49 5.64 -5.55
C LEU A 130 14.96 5.61 -5.94
N ASP A 131 15.60 6.78 -5.93
CA ASP A 131 17.03 6.87 -6.13
C ASP A 131 17.76 6.21 -4.94
N ILE A 132 18.61 5.23 -5.26
CA ILE A 132 19.43 4.50 -4.30
C ILE A 132 20.90 4.96 -4.33
N THR A 133 21.23 5.96 -5.15
CA THR A 133 22.57 6.53 -5.17
C THR A 133 22.80 7.35 -3.90
N SER A 134 23.95 7.13 -3.25
CA SER A 134 24.39 7.89 -2.09
C SER A 134 25.92 7.95 -2.05
N PRO A 135 26.51 8.92 -1.34
CA PRO A 135 27.94 8.93 -1.07
C PRO A 135 28.38 7.59 -0.43
N PRO A 136 29.59 7.09 -0.70
CA PRO A 136 30.05 5.79 -0.20
C PRO A 136 30.01 5.65 1.33
N SER A 137 30.01 6.78 2.04
CA SER A 137 30.12 6.89 3.49
C SER A 137 28.80 6.84 4.26
N GLN A 138 27.63 6.86 3.60
CA GLN A 138 26.33 6.84 4.29
C GLN A 138 25.27 6.03 3.52
N PRO A 139 24.38 5.30 4.22
CA PRO A 139 23.26 4.64 3.57
C PRO A 139 22.29 5.68 2.98
N PRO A 140 21.69 5.44 1.79
CA PRO A 140 20.82 6.41 1.12
C PRO A 140 19.70 6.95 2.00
N SER A 141 19.09 6.09 2.83
CA SER A 141 18.02 6.47 3.74
C SER A 141 18.47 7.47 4.81
N LYS A 142 19.70 7.36 5.34
CA LYS A 142 20.21 8.32 6.33
C LYS A 142 20.40 9.70 5.71
N SER A 143 20.97 9.76 4.51
CA SER A 143 21.15 11.03 3.78
C SER A 143 19.81 11.73 3.52
N ARG A 144 18.76 10.99 3.19
CA ARG A 144 17.42 11.56 2.96
C ARG A 144 16.73 12.01 4.24
N VAL A 145 16.86 11.25 5.33
CA VAL A 145 16.32 11.64 6.64
C VAL A 145 16.95 12.93 7.15
N LEU A 146 18.25 13.13 6.91
CA LEU A 146 18.97 14.33 7.34
C LEU A 146 18.78 15.53 6.39
N ASN A 147 18.10 15.35 5.26
CA ASN A 147 17.88 16.42 4.30
C ASN A 147 16.90 17.46 4.85
N THR A 148 17.30 18.73 4.85
CA THR A 148 16.48 19.84 5.35
C THR A 148 15.72 20.58 4.24
N ASN A 149 15.99 20.28 2.96
CA ASN A 149 15.29 20.88 1.82
C ASN A 149 13.90 20.24 1.65
N PRO A 150 12.80 20.99 1.85
CA PRO A 150 11.45 20.42 1.81
C PRO A 150 11.03 19.85 0.45
N ASP A 151 11.44 20.46 -0.67
CA ASP A 151 11.14 19.95 -2.02
C ASP A 151 11.83 18.61 -2.28
N GLN A 152 13.12 18.50 -1.98
CA GLN A 152 13.86 17.25 -2.17
C GLN A 152 13.32 16.10 -1.31
N VAL A 153 12.78 16.45 -0.15
CA VAL A 153 12.17 15.49 0.77
C VAL A 153 10.83 15.02 0.23
N LEU A 154 9.99 15.93 -0.29
CA LEU A 154 8.75 15.53 -0.93
C LEU A 154 9.04 14.64 -2.16
N GLU A 155 10.02 15.03 -2.99
CA GLU A 155 10.48 14.23 -4.14
C GLU A 155 10.91 12.82 -3.74
N ALA A 156 11.65 12.69 -2.63
CA ALA A 156 11.99 11.38 -2.09
C ALA A 156 10.75 10.59 -1.67
N LEU A 157 9.80 11.20 -0.95
CA LEU A 157 8.59 10.53 -0.46
C LEU A 157 7.67 10.08 -1.60
N VAL A 158 7.47 10.89 -2.64
CA VAL A 158 6.66 10.49 -3.83
C VAL A 158 7.36 9.43 -4.68
N SER A 159 8.67 9.31 -4.56
CA SER A 159 9.45 8.23 -5.19
C SER A 159 9.41 6.92 -4.40
N MET A 160 8.93 6.96 -3.14
CA MET A 160 8.71 5.77 -2.32
C MET A 160 7.32 5.19 -2.57
N GLY A 161 7.23 3.87 -2.48
CA GLY A 161 5.96 3.17 -2.64
C GLY A 161 5.62 2.99 -4.12
N ARG A 162 4.39 3.30 -4.49
CA ARG A 162 3.90 3.09 -5.85
C ARG A 162 4.42 4.18 -6.81
N PRO A 163 4.82 3.84 -8.06
CA PRO A 163 5.19 4.84 -9.07
C PRO A 163 4.12 5.89 -9.35
N LEU A 164 2.86 5.57 -9.04
CA LEU A 164 1.70 6.44 -9.20
C LEU A 164 1.91 7.85 -8.62
N TRP A 165 2.49 7.97 -7.42
CA TRP A 165 2.57 9.26 -6.72
C TRP A 165 3.42 10.28 -7.47
N ARG A 166 4.55 9.83 -8.01
CA ARG A 166 5.47 10.68 -8.77
C ARG A 166 4.90 11.13 -10.12
N SER A 167 3.90 10.42 -10.66
CA SER A 167 3.27 10.80 -11.93
C SER A 167 2.36 12.03 -11.82
N MET A 168 2.10 12.51 -10.60
CA MET A 168 1.24 13.67 -10.33
C MET A 168 2.06 14.96 -10.26
N GLU A 169 2.36 15.57 -11.41
CA GLU A 169 2.99 16.90 -11.50
C GLU A 169 2.00 17.96 -11.99
N ARG A 170 1.39 18.76 -11.10
CA ARG A 170 0.43 19.80 -11.52
C ARG A 170 0.40 21.11 -10.73
N VAL A 171 1.21 21.28 -9.67
CA VAL A 171 1.09 22.46 -8.79
C VAL A 171 2.44 23.14 -8.55
N ALA A 172 2.45 24.47 -8.55
CA ALA A 172 3.66 25.28 -8.47
C ALA A 172 4.25 25.39 -7.04
N THR A 173 3.41 25.35 -6.01
CA THR A 173 3.87 25.48 -4.60
C THR A 173 3.97 24.12 -3.91
N LEU A 174 4.93 23.96 -3.00
CA LEU A 174 5.13 22.75 -2.22
C LEU A 174 3.88 22.35 -1.43
N GLU A 175 3.27 23.31 -0.74
CA GLU A 175 2.03 23.11 0.02
C GLU A 175 0.89 22.63 -0.89
N GLY A 176 0.73 23.26 -2.06
CA GLY A 176 -0.28 22.88 -3.02
C GLY A 176 -0.06 21.47 -3.58
N LYS A 177 1.20 21.10 -3.87
CA LYS A 177 1.56 19.73 -4.28
C LYS A 177 1.15 18.72 -3.21
N GLN A 178 1.51 18.97 -1.96
CA GLN A 178 1.19 18.06 -0.86
C GLN A 178 -0.32 17.91 -0.65
N ARG A 179 -1.06 19.02 -0.69
CA ARG A 179 -2.51 19.03 -0.53
C ARG A 179 -3.20 18.20 -1.62
N GLU A 180 -2.81 18.37 -2.88
CA GLU A 180 -3.39 17.60 -3.98
C GLU A 180 -2.98 16.13 -3.93
N LEU A 181 -1.74 15.81 -3.54
CA LEU A 181 -1.30 14.42 -3.31
C LEU A 181 -2.13 13.75 -2.22
N ASN A 182 -2.39 14.43 -1.10
CA ASN A 182 -3.18 13.87 0.00
C ASN A 182 -4.63 13.62 -0.42
N LYS A 183 -5.26 14.57 -1.14
CA LYS A 183 -6.60 14.39 -1.71
C LYS A 183 -6.65 13.23 -2.69
N PHE A 184 -5.65 13.13 -3.56
CA PHE A 184 -5.58 12.06 -4.55
C PHE A 184 -5.39 10.68 -3.91
N ALA A 185 -4.46 10.56 -2.94
CA ALA A 185 -4.24 9.34 -2.19
C ALA A 185 -5.51 8.94 -1.39
N ALA A 186 -6.18 9.89 -0.75
CA ALA A 186 -7.46 9.67 -0.08
C ALA A 186 -8.54 9.19 -1.07
N SER A 187 -8.65 9.83 -2.23
CA SER A 187 -9.58 9.42 -3.29
C SER A 187 -9.33 7.98 -3.75
N LYS A 188 -8.06 7.56 -3.83
CA LYS A 188 -7.73 6.17 -4.16
C LYS A 188 -8.12 5.17 -3.05
N LEU A 189 -8.02 5.55 -1.77
CA LEU A 189 -8.54 4.73 -0.65
C LEU A 189 -10.07 4.74 -0.57
N LEU A 190 -10.72 5.74 -1.17
CA LEU A 190 -12.17 5.92 -1.23
C LEU A 190 -12.81 5.39 -2.51
N PHE A 191 -12.05 4.67 -3.34
CA PHE A 191 -12.50 4.19 -4.64
C PHE A 191 -13.11 5.32 -5.51
N GLY A 192 -12.46 6.48 -5.51
CA GLY A 192 -12.84 7.66 -6.30
C GLY A 192 -13.88 8.59 -5.65
N VAL A 193 -14.46 8.23 -4.50
CA VAL A 193 -15.49 9.05 -3.84
C VAL A 193 -14.87 10.21 -3.04
N ASP A 194 -15.63 11.30 -2.85
CA ASP A 194 -15.17 12.49 -2.11
C ASP A 194 -15.05 12.23 -0.59
N ALA A 195 -13.87 12.49 -0.03
CA ALA A 195 -13.56 12.35 1.40
C ALA A 195 -14.35 13.31 2.30
N LYS A 196 -14.93 14.39 1.75
CA LYS A 196 -15.73 15.36 2.51
C LYS A 196 -17.20 14.97 2.63
N ALA A 197 -17.64 13.95 1.89
CA ALA A 197 -19.02 13.49 1.94
C ALA A 197 -19.17 12.43 3.03
N ALA A 198 -20.10 12.61 3.97
CA ALA A 198 -20.35 11.63 5.04
C ALA A 198 -20.72 10.23 4.52
N LYS A 199 -21.42 10.17 3.36
CA LYS A 199 -21.75 8.92 2.66
C LYS A 199 -20.52 8.06 2.29
N SER A 200 -19.35 8.70 2.20
CA SER A 200 -18.08 8.02 1.92
C SER A 200 -17.60 7.17 3.08
N TYR A 201 -18.21 7.28 4.26
CA TYR A 201 -17.89 6.53 5.47
C TYR A 201 -19.10 5.75 5.98
N GLU A 202 -19.99 5.29 5.10
CA GLU A 202 -21.08 4.36 5.47
C GLU A 202 -20.53 2.97 5.81
N ASP A 203 -21.19 2.25 6.71
CA ASP A 203 -20.72 0.95 7.23
C ASP A 203 -20.45 -0.09 6.14
N ARG A 204 -21.22 -0.06 5.05
CA ARG A 204 -21.05 -0.97 3.91
C ARG A 204 -19.79 -0.68 3.07
N THR A 205 -19.27 0.55 3.11
CA THR A 205 -18.19 0.99 2.22
C THR A 205 -16.83 0.48 2.70
N LEU A 206 -16.60 0.37 4.01
CA LEU A 206 -15.31 0.02 4.64
C LEU A 206 -14.15 0.98 4.32
N HIS A 207 -14.43 2.10 3.68
CA HIS A 207 -13.48 3.17 3.34
C HIS A 207 -12.71 3.68 4.56
N GLY A 208 -13.46 3.99 5.62
CA GLY A 208 -12.91 4.46 6.88
C GLY A 208 -11.94 3.46 7.49
N VAL A 209 -12.37 2.20 7.57
CA VAL A 209 -11.58 1.09 8.10
C VAL A 209 -10.31 0.87 7.28
N ALA A 210 -10.39 0.92 5.95
CA ALA A 210 -9.23 0.79 5.08
C ALA A 210 -8.15 1.82 5.42
N SER A 211 -8.54 3.08 5.64
CA SER A 211 -7.62 4.15 6.09
C SER A 211 -7.00 3.84 7.46
N LEU A 212 -7.76 3.23 8.38
CA LEU A 212 -7.27 2.84 9.70
C LEU A 212 -6.24 1.70 9.59
N LEU A 213 -6.54 0.63 8.85
CA LEU A 213 -5.61 -0.48 8.65
C LEU A 213 -4.30 -0.03 7.98
N CYS A 214 -4.40 0.91 7.04
CA CYS A 214 -3.26 1.52 6.35
C CYS A 214 -2.28 2.19 7.32
N ARG A 215 -2.79 2.88 8.34
CA ARG A 215 -1.95 3.59 9.31
C ARG A 215 -1.55 2.75 10.52
N VAL A 216 -2.44 1.90 11.03
CA VAL A 216 -2.20 1.11 12.26
C VAL A 216 -1.39 -0.15 11.99
N GLY A 217 -1.23 -0.54 10.72
CA GLY A 217 -0.43 -1.70 10.32
C GLY A 217 -1.12 -3.01 10.67
N LEU A 218 -2.45 -3.07 10.51
CA LEU A 218 -3.27 -4.27 10.73
C LEU A 218 -3.58 -4.97 9.43
N ARG A 219 -3.84 -6.28 9.51
CA ARG A 219 -4.22 -7.13 8.38
C ARG A 219 -5.49 -7.92 8.69
N PRO A 220 -6.38 -8.14 7.72
CA PRO A 220 -7.49 -9.06 7.88
C PRO A 220 -7.00 -10.52 7.97
N HIS A 221 -7.85 -11.41 8.47
CA HIS A 221 -7.62 -12.85 8.33
C HIS A 221 -7.60 -13.25 6.85
N ALA A 222 -6.76 -14.23 6.53
CA ALA A 222 -6.47 -14.53 5.12
C ALA A 222 -7.68 -15.06 4.34
N SER A 223 -8.61 -15.74 5.01
CA SER A 223 -9.84 -16.27 4.41
C SER A 223 -11.01 -15.29 4.46
N ASP A 224 -10.85 -14.13 5.10
CA ASP A 224 -11.92 -13.15 5.21
C ASP A 224 -12.13 -12.41 3.88
N PRO A 225 -13.38 -12.17 3.43
CA PRO A 225 -13.66 -11.40 2.21
C PRO A 225 -13.02 -10.01 2.17
N MET A 226 -12.77 -9.40 3.34
CA MET A 226 -12.06 -8.14 3.49
C MET A 226 -10.65 -8.19 2.93
N ALA A 227 -9.94 -9.32 3.04
CA ALA A 227 -8.59 -9.48 2.48
C ALA A 227 -8.59 -9.20 0.97
N THR A 228 -9.58 -9.73 0.25
CA THR A 228 -9.76 -9.50 -1.19
C THR A 228 -10.18 -8.04 -1.47
N ARG A 229 -11.14 -7.50 -0.69
CA ARG A 229 -11.62 -6.12 -0.88
C ARG A 229 -10.52 -5.09 -0.68
N LEU A 230 -9.63 -5.27 0.30
CA LEU A 230 -8.53 -4.32 0.54
C LEU A 230 -7.62 -4.15 -0.67
N VAL A 231 -7.37 -5.22 -1.43
CA VAL A 231 -6.56 -5.16 -2.65
C VAL A 231 -7.36 -4.55 -3.80
N ALA A 232 -8.59 -5.03 -3.97
CA ALA A 232 -9.45 -4.64 -5.09
C ALA A 232 -9.88 -3.17 -5.06
N ASP A 233 -10.27 -2.72 -3.87
CA ASP A 233 -11.00 -1.48 -3.71
C ASP A 233 -10.13 -0.41 -3.02
N PHE A 234 -9.12 -0.82 -2.21
CA PHE A 234 -8.46 0.06 -1.23
C PHE A 234 -6.92 0.07 -1.29
N MET A 235 -6.31 -0.25 -2.43
CA MET A 235 -4.85 -0.13 -2.66
C MET A 235 -3.91 -0.98 -1.77
N SER A 236 -4.43 -1.95 -1.02
CA SER A 236 -3.59 -2.90 -0.28
C SER A 236 -2.75 -3.76 -1.25
N VAL A 237 -1.70 -4.39 -0.74
CA VAL A 237 -0.83 -5.27 -1.51
C VAL A 237 -1.19 -6.72 -1.23
N LEU A 238 -1.43 -7.48 -2.30
CA LEU A 238 -1.47 -8.93 -2.23
C LEU A 238 -0.05 -9.45 -2.06
N HIS A 239 0.23 -10.14 -0.96
CA HIS A 239 1.54 -10.73 -0.68
C HIS A 239 1.60 -12.21 -1.01
N TYR A 240 0.49 -12.90 -0.82
CA TYR A 240 0.38 -14.32 -1.04
C TYR A 240 -1.07 -14.70 -1.28
N VAL A 241 -1.27 -15.74 -2.09
CA VAL A 241 -2.56 -16.38 -2.29
C VAL A 241 -2.34 -17.90 -2.29
N THR A 242 -3.27 -18.63 -1.69
CA THR A 242 -3.20 -20.09 -1.66
C THR A 242 -3.36 -20.68 -3.06
N TYR A 243 -2.87 -21.90 -3.25
CA TYR A 243 -3.03 -22.63 -4.51
C TYR A 243 -4.50 -22.80 -4.93
N LYS A 244 -5.41 -22.92 -3.95
CA LYS A 244 -6.85 -23.04 -4.18
C LYS A 244 -7.56 -21.70 -4.34
N ASN A 245 -6.85 -20.58 -4.20
CA ASN A 245 -7.41 -19.22 -4.25
C ASN A 245 -8.51 -18.95 -3.20
N ASP A 246 -8.46 -19.68 -2.08
CA ASP A 246 -9.43 -19.63 -0.97
C ASP A 246 -8.93 -18.83 0.24
N ALA A 247 -7.67 -18.37 0.22
CA ALA A 247 -7.13 -17.46 1.21
C ALA A 247 -6.02 -16.57 0.62
N GLN A 248 -5.97 -15.32 1.07
CA GLN A 248 -5.08 -14.28 0.60
C GLN A 248 -4.43 -13.56 1.78
N ILE A 249 -3.10 -13.43 1.77
CA ILE A 249 -2.41 -12.56 2.73
C ILE A 249 -2.28 -11.20 2.07
N THR A 250 -2.99 -10.22 2.63
CA THR A 250 -2.99 -8.84 2.14
C THR A 250 -2.62 -7.89 3.27
N SER A 251 -1.89 -6.83 2.94
CA SER A 251 -1.58 -5.77 3.89
C SER A 251 -1.11 -4.52 3.16
N TYR A 252 -1.18 -3.39 3.87
CA TYR A 252 -0.53 -2.17 3.41
C TYR A 252 0.97 -2.29 3.65
N THR A 253 1.73 -2.30 2.57
CA THR A 253 3.16 -1.99 2.63
C THR A 253 3.33 -0.54 3.05
N SER A 254 4.41 -0.23 3.75
CA SER A 254 4.79 1.15 4.04
C SER A 254 4.76 1.98 2.75
N ASP A 255 3.89 2.97 2.68
CA ASP A 255 3.70 3.86 1.53
C ASP A 255 3.35 5.25 2.09
N PRO A 256 4.34 6.15 2.22
CA PRO A 256 4.15 7.40 2.94
C PRO A 256 2.99 8.25 2.38
N ILE A 257 2.91 8.38 1.05
CA ILE A 257 1.89 9.19 0.39
C ILE A 257 0.49 8.62 0.63
N LEU A 258 0.33 7.29 0.55
CA LEU A 258 -0.93 6.64 0.86
C LEU A 258 -1.35 6.89 2.32
N THR A 259 -0.40 6.83 3.26
CA THR A 259 -0.68 7.05 4.69
C THR A 259 -1.03 8.50 5.01
N PHE A 260 -0.47 9.48 4.27
CA PHE A 260 -0.91 10.87 4.38
C PHE A 260 -2.34 11.06 3.86
N GLY A 261 -2.70 10.39 2.76
CA GLY A 261 -4.09 10.34 2.29
C GLY A 261 -5.04 9.73 3.33
N ALA A 262 -4.65 8.62 3.96
CA ALA A 262 -5.42 8.02 5.05
C ALA A 262 -5.57 8.97 6.25
N SER A 263 -4.53 9.73 6.58
CA SER A 263 -4.57 10.72 7.65
C SER A 263 -5.51 11.86 7.30
N TYR A 264 -5.44 12.37 6.07
CA TYR A 264 -6.37 13.39 5.56
C TYR A 264 -7.82 12.96 5.74
N MET A 265 -8.16 11.70 5.40
CA MET A 265 -9.52 11.15 5.56
C MET A 265 -10.03 11.22 7.00
N TRP A 266 -9.19 10.96 8.01
CA TRP A 266 -9.61 10.95 9.43
C TRP A 266 -10.22 12.28 9.89
N TYR A 267 -9.85 13.39 9.25
CA TYR A 267 -10.18 14.76 9.67
C TYR A 267 -11.11 15.52 8.72
N GLN A 268 -11.63 14.91 7.64
CA GLN A 268 -12.41 15.65 6.64
C GLN A 268 -13.82 16.04 7.05
N LEU A 269 -14.38 15.38 8.06
CA LEU A 269 -15.72 15.66 8.57
C LEU A 269 -15.65 16.53 9.84
N ASN A 270 -16.79 17.12 10.19
CA ASN A 270 -16.96 17.81 11.48
C ASN A 270 -18.24 17.30 12.16
N PRO A 271 -18.16 16.53 13.27
CA PRO A 271 -16.93 16.06 13.94
C PRO A 271 -16.04 15.17 13.04
N PRO A 272 -14.73 15.00 13.34
CA PRO A 272 -13.80 14.23 12.52
C PRO A 272 -14.32 12.84 12.14
N ALA A 273 -14.00 12.38 10.92
CA ALA A 273 -14.49 11.10 10.41
C ALA A 273 -14.03 9.92 11.28
N LEU A 274 -12.83 10.02 11.86
CA LEU A 274 -12.30 9.01 12.76
C LEU A 274 -13.27 8.70 13.90
N GLU A 275 -13.70 9.74 14.62
CA GLU A 275 -14.60 9.63 15.78
C GLU A 275 -16.03 9.31 15.37
N SER A 276 -16.54 9.99 14.34
CA SER A 276 -17.95 9.90 13.95
C SER A 276 -18.32 8.62 13.20
N HIS A 277 -17.38 7.99 12.51
CA HIS A 277 -17.65 6.83 11.64
C HIS A 277 -16.63 5.70 11.79
N ILE A 278 -15.34 6.01 11.65
CA ILE A 278 -14.30 4.98 11.44
C ILE A 278 -14.14 4.08 12.67
N LEU A 279 -14.09 4.65 13.88
CA LEU A 279 -13.90 3.86 15.11
C LEU A 279 -15.06 2.89 15.35
N ARG A 280 -16.31 3.33 15.11
CA ARG A 280 -17.49 2.47 15.23
C ARG A 280 -17.47 1.30 14.24
N GLN A 281 -17.07 1.56 13.00
CA GLN A 281 -16.93 0.49 12.00
C GLN A 281 -15.82 -0.48 12.38
N PHE A 282 -14.72 0.06 12.89
CA PHE A 282 -13.61 -0.76 13.34
C PHE A 282 -13.98 -1.63 14.53
N GLU A 283 -14.73 -1.10 15.50
CA GLU A 283 -15.29 -1.88 16.61
C GLU A 283 -16.11 -3.08 16.12
N ALA A 284 -16.97 -2.88 15.12
CA ALA A 284 -17.72 -3.99 14.52
C ALA A 284 -16.79 -5.05 13.87
N ILE A 285 -15.69 -4.63 13.25
CA ILE A 285 -14.71 -5.54 12.64
C ILE A 285 -13.92 -6.32 13.70
N LEU A 286 -13.60 -5.68 14.82
CA LEU A 286 -12.99 -6.36 15.97
C LEU A 286 -13.95 -7.39 16.57
N PHE A 287 -15.22 -7.04 16.75
CA PHE A 287 -16.22 -7.93 17.32
C PHE A 287 -16.48 -9.17 16.45
N ASN A 288 -16.39 -9.02 15.14
CA ASN A 288 -16.58 -10.11 14.18
C ASN A 288 -15.29 -10.89 13.87
N ASP A 289 -14.18 -10.65 14.58
CA ASP A 289 -12.89 -11.31 14.40
C ASP A 289 -12.40 -11.29 12.93
N VAL A 290 -12.57 -10.14 12.26
CA VAL A 290 -12.22 -9.96 10.84
C VAL A 290 -10.73 -9.67 10.68
N VAL A 291 -10.09 -9.07 11.69
CA VAL A 291 -8.68 -8.69 11.67
C VAL A 291 -7.83 -9.46 12.67
N ASP A 292 -6.59 -9.75 12.30
CA ASP A 292 -5.58 -10.32 13.19
C ASP A 292 -5.12 -9.21 14.16
N THR A 293 -5.82 -9.09 15.29
CA THR A 293 -5.69 -7.97 16.22
C THR A 293 -4.45 -8.06 17.11
N GLY A 294 -3.99 -9.28 17.39
CA GLY A 294 -2.99 -9.52 18.44
C GLY A 294 -3.51 -9.10 19.82
N SER A 295 -3.30 -7.84 20.20
CA SER A 295 -3.82 -7.29 21.46
C SER A 295 -4.41 -5.90 21.25
N ILE A 296 -5.63 -5.68 21.74
CA ILE A 296 -6.44 -4.49 21.48
C ILE A 296 -5.79 -3.24 22.08
N ASP A 297 -5.18 -3.34 23.26
CA ASP A 297 -4.40 -2.27 23.89
C ASP A 297 -3.31 -1.72 22.97
N GLN A 298 -2.61 -2.58 22.22
CA GLN A 298 -1.59 -2.14 21.28
C GLN A 298 -2.19 -1.40 20.09
N ILE A 299 -3.36 -1.81 19.63
CA ILE A 299 -4.09 -1.12 18.55
C ILE A 299 -4.49 0.27 19.02
N VAL A 300 -5.08 0.36 20.21
CA VAL A 300 -5.50 1.61 20.84
C VAL A 300 -4.29 2.55 21.02
N ALA A 301 -3.17 2.03 21.54
CA ALA A 301 -1.94 2.80 21.70
C ALA A 301 -1.43 3.35 20.35
N ARG A 302 -1.44 2.55 19.28
CA ARG A 302 -1.06 3.02 17.93
C ARG A 302 -1.95 4.16 17.44
N ILE A 303 -3.26 4.06 17.66
CA ILE A 303 -4.20 5.12 17.28
C ILE A 303 -3.89 6.42 18.06
N PHE A 304 -3.67 6.34 19.37
CA PHE A 304 -3.30 7.51 20.18
C PHE A 304 -1.97 8.13 19.75
N LEU A 305 -0.96 7.32 19.47
CA LEU A 305 0.34 7.79 18.98
C LEU A 305 0.21 8.50 17.62
N LEU A 306 -0.63 7.99 16.72
CA LEU A 306 -0.94 8.63 15.44
C LEU A 306 -1.70 9.95 15.62
N LEU A 307 -2.68 9.98 16.51
CA LEU A 307 -3.42 11.20 16.84
C LEU A 307 -2.51 12.28 17.43
N ALA A 308 -1.60 11.90 18.33
CA ALA A 308 -0.66 12.82 18.94
C ALA A 308 0.36 13.39 17.93
N ILE A 309 0.91 12.55 17.04
CA ILE A 309 1.85 13.04 16.02
C ILE A 309 1.12 13.96 15.03
N ASP A 310 -0.08 13.58 14.59
CA ASP A 310 -0.92 14.41 13.72
C ASP A 310 -1.21 15.77 14.38
N ALA A 311 -1.64 15.77 15.64
CA ALA A 311 -1.92 17.00 16.39
C ALA A 311 -0.67 17.87 16.64
N THR A 312 0.53 17.29 16.51
CA THR A 312 1.79 18.01 16.66
C THR A 312 2.26 18.64 15.35
N ILE A 313 2.05 17.95 14.22
CA ILE A 313 2.51 18.37 12.88
C ILE A 313 1.47 19.19 12.12
N MET A 314 0.19 19.06 12.46
CA MET A 314 -0.88 19.85 11.87
C MET A 314 -0.95 21.23 12.51
N ASP A 315 -0.90 22.28 11.69
CA ASP A 315 -1.30 23.62 12.13
C ASP A 315 -2.80 23.63 12.47
N SER A 316 -3.13 24.18 13.64
CA SER A 316 -4.49 24.31 14.15
C SER A 316 -5.43 25.08 13.20
N ALA A 317 -4.90 26.01 12.40
CA ALA A 317 -5.68 26.78 11.43
C ALA A 317 -6.05 25.99 10.15
N VAL A 318 -5.29 24.94 9.82
CA VAL A 318 -5.32 24.27 8.49
C VAL A 318 -5.64 22.77 8.60
N ARG A 319 -6.14 22.30 9.76
CA ARG A 319 -6.43 20.87 10.02
C ARG A 319 -7.21 20.15 8.90
N LYS A 320 -8.08 20.87 8.17
CA LYS A 320 -8.89 20.31 7.08
C LYS A 320 -8.09 19.99 5.81
N GLU A 321 -6.93 20.59 5.61
CA GLU A 321 -6.15 20.44 4.37
C GLU A 321 -4.96 19.48 4.53
N PHE A 322 -4.72 19.04 5.77
CA PHE A 322 -3.67 18.08 6.15
C PHE A 322 -2.31 18.39 5.51
N VAL A 323 -1.86 19.64 5.59
CA VAL A 323 -0.52 20.02 5.17
C VAL A 323 0.43 19.64 6.30
N VAL A 324 1.36 18.70 6.05
CA VAL A 324 2.34 18.30 7.07
C VAL A 324 3.45 19.33 7.10
N CYS A 325 3.45 20.18 8.12
CA CYS A 325 4.48 21.20 8.35
C CYS A 325 5.78 20.56 8.86
N GLY A 326 6.54 19.97 7.94
CA GLY A 326 7.88 19.43 8.21
C GLY A 326 7.94 17.93 8.48
N GLN A 327 9.14 17.37 8.36
CA GLN A 327 9.37 15.92 8.38
C GLN A 327 9.28 15.28 9.76
N PHE A 328 9.66 16.04 10.78
CA PHE A 328 9.82 15.60 12.15
C PHE A 328 9.46 16.77 13.09
N CYS A 329 8.84 16.46 14.21
CA CYS A 329 8.59 17.42 15.29
C CYS A 329 9.52 17.15 16.47
N LYS A 330 9.62 18.12 17.39
CA LYS A 330 10.36 17.93 18.65
C LYS A 330 9.64 16.88 19.51
N VAL A 331 10.41 15.99 20.13
CA VAL A 331 9.87 14.97 21.06
C VAL A 331 9.07 15.64 22.18
N GLN A 332 9.54 16.78 22.69
CA GLN A 332 8.85 17.55 23.72
C GLN A 332 7.41 17.92 23.32
N ASN A 333 7.22 18.48 22.12
CA ASN A 333 5.91 18.89 21.63
C ASN A 333 4.99 17.66 21.46
N PHE A 334 5.53 16.57 20.94
CA PHE A 334 4.80 15.32 20.75
C PHE A 334 4.32 14.74 22.10
N VAL A 335 5.21 14.63 23.08
CA VAL A 335 4.87 14.12 24.42
C VAL A 335 3.84 15.02 25.08
N GLN A 336 3.99 16.34 25.02
CA GLN A 336 2.99 17.29 25.55
C GLN A 336 1.61 17.13 24.90
N LYS A 337 1.55 16.79 23.60
CA LYS A 337 0.28 16.47 22.93
C LYS A 337 -0.29 15.13 23.35
N LEU A 338 0.56 14.14 23.64
CA LEU A 338 0.14 12.79 24.00
C LEU A 338 -0.38 12.69 25.44
N VAL A 339 0.34 13.28 26.40
CA VAL A 339 0.03 13.15 27.85
C VAL A 339 -0.48 14.44 28.48
N GLY A 340 -0.56 15.53 27.71
CA GLY A 340 -0.90 16.87 28.20
C GLY A 340 0.32 17.66 28.69
N ALA A 341 0.15 18.98 28.84
CA ALA A 341 1.21 19.87 29.35
C ALA A 341 1.52 19.64 30.84
N LYS A 342 0.58 19.02 31.57
CA LYS A 342 0.69 18.63 32.98
C LYS A 342 0.01 17.26 33.12
N PRO A 343 0.73 16.14 32.97
CA PRO A 343 0.12 14.83 33.15
C PRO A 343 -0.38 14.71 34.60
N GLU A 344 -1.65 14.35 34.78
CA GLU A 344 -2.19 14.01 36.09
C GLU A 344 -1.58 12.68 36.52
N ASN A 345 -0.96 12.65 37.71
CA ASN A 345 -0.40 11.41 38.25
C ASN A 345 -1.54 10.42 38.48
N GLY A 346 -1.52 9.31 37.75
CA GLY A 346 -2.39 8.17 38.03
C GLY A 346 -2.15 7.67 39.46
N GLU A 347 -3.19 7.74 40.28
CA GLU A 347 -3.35 7.14 41.60
C GLU A 347 -2.23 7.38 42.63
N ASP A 348 -2.22 8.58 43.22
CA ASP A 348 -2.14 8.71 44.68
C ASP A 348 -2.56 10.12 45.13
N LYS A 349 -3.80 10.23 45.62
CA LYS A 349 -4.40 11.49 46.12
C LYS A 349 -3.87 11.92 47.52
N SER A 350 -2.70 11.45 47.94
CA SER A 350 -2.27 11.58 49.34
C SER A 350 -0.96 12.35 49.56
N THR A 351 -0.26 12.82 48.53
CA THR A 351 0.94 13.65 48.72
C THR A 351 1.02 14.80 47.72
N THR A 352 1.21 16.00 48.26
CA THR A 352 1.51 17.24 47.52
C THR A 352 2.79 17.07 46.70
N ASN A 353 2.66 16.64 45.44
CA ASN A 353 3.79 16.16 44.63
C ASN A 353 4.35 17.24 43.69
N SER A 354 5.10 18.20 44.25
CA SER A 354 5.99 19.07 43.46
C SER A 354 7.14 18.29 42.81
N GLY A 355 7.67 17.26 43.49
CA GLY A 355 8.82 16.47 43.02
C GLY A 355 8.55 15.57 41.80
N ALA A 356 7.31 15.11 41.60
CA ALA A 356 6.96 14.28 40.44
C ALA A 356 6.92 15.11 39.13
N HIS A 357 6.44 16.36 39.21
CA HIS A 357 6.42 17.28 38.08
C HIS A 357 7.83 17.75 37.68
N GLU A 358 8.70 18.00 38.66
CA GLU A 358 10.11 18.29 38.43
C GLU A 358 10.82 17.10 37.77
N SER A 359 10.54 15.87 38.22
CA SER A 359 11.08 14.64 37.62
C SER A 359 10.64 14.44 36.17
N PHE A 360 9.35 14.66 35.83
CA PHE A 360 8.87 14.58 34.44
C PHE A 360 9.47 15.67 33.55
N SER A 361 9.54 16.90 34.05
CA SER A 361 10.12 18.03 33.30
C SER A 361 11.61 17.84 33.04
N HIS A 362 12.34 17.33 34.05
CA HIS A 362 13.75 16.97 33.92
C HIS A 362 13.95 15.77 32.99
N TRP A 363 13.10 14.75 33.04
CA TRP A 363 13.15 13.66 32.07
C TRP A 363 12.91 14.16 30.64
N LEU A 364 11.91 15.02 30.44
CA LEU A 364 11.57 15.57 29.12
C LEU A 364 12.66 16.51 28.58
N SER A 365 13.40 17.21 29.45
CA SER A 365 14.52 18.06 29.03
C SER A 365 15.69 17.25 28.47
N THR A 366 15.87 15.98 28.86
CA THR A 366 16.88 15.09 28.24
C THR A 366 16.63 14.82 26.75
N TRP A 367 15.43 15.12 26.26
CA TRP A 367 15.00 14.94 24.86
C TRP A 367 14.88 16.26 24.09
N GLU A 368 15.48 17.35 24.57
CA GLU A 368 15.29 18.70 24.00
C GLU A 368 15.64 18.80 22.50
N ASP A 369 16.76 18.19 22.10
CA ASP A 369 17.22 18.19 20.70
C ASP A 369 16.66 17.02 19.87
N TRP A 370 15.91 16.13 20.50
CA TRP A 370 15.40 14.93 19.84
C TRP A 370 14.18 15.25 18.99
N LYS A 371 14.11 14.56 17.85
CA LYS A 371 13.02 14.67 16.89
C LYS A 371 12.36 13.33 16.65
N ILE A 372 11.05 13.36 16.39
CA ILE A 372 10.23 12.19 16.09
C ILE A 372 9.32 12.48 14.89
N GLY A 373 9.00 11.45 14.11
CA GLY A 373 8.12 11.58 12.96
C GLY A 373 7.76 10.24 12.35
N PHE A 374 6.46 9.98 12.24
CA PHE A 374 5.89 8.81 11.60
C PHE A 374 4.44 9.11 11.19
N SER A 375 3.90 8.35 10.24
CA SER A 375 2.52 8.45 9.77
C SER A 375 1.75 7.13 9.85
N HIS A 376 2.47 6.03 10.08
CA HIS A 376 1.93 4.68 10.13
C HIS A 376 2.86 3.72 10.88
N PHE A 377 2.34 2.53 11.17
CA PHE A 377 3.06 1.43 11.79
C PHE A 377 3.33 0.29 10.80
N VAL A 378 4.46 -0.39 10.99
CA VAL A 378 4.84 -1.62 10.29
C VAL A 378 5.18 -2.73 11.28
N ASN A 379 4.75 -3.95 10.99
CA ASN A 379 5.11 -5.12 11.79
C ASN A 379 6.51 -5.61 11.40
N LEU A 380 7.41 -5.66 12.37
CA LEU A 380 8.74 -6.21 12.21
C LEU A 380 8.74 -7.70 12.57
N ARG A 381 9.43 -8.51 11.77
CA ARG A 381 9.54 -9.96 11.99
C ARG A 381 10.68 -10.32 12.92
N GLU A 382 11.69 -9.46 12.98
CA GLU A 382 12.95 -9.65 13.69
C GLU A 382 13.33 -8.30 14.32
N GLU A 383 14.24 -8.34 15.29
CA GLU A 383 14.81 -7.14 15.88
C GLU A 383 15.47 -6.26 14.80
N PRO A 384 15.15 -4.96 14.73
CA PRO A 384 15.64 -4.12 13.65
C PRO A 384 17.13 -3.78 13.83
N THR A 385 17.90 -3.93 12.74
CA THR A 385 19.24 -3.33 12.65
C THR A 385 19.16 -1.81 12.55
N GLU A 386 20.27 -1.09 12.80
CA GLU A 386 20.35 0.35 12.57
C GLU A 386 19.94 0.73 11.13
N ALA A 387 20.36 -0.06 10.14
CA ALA A 387 19.98 0.13 8.74
C ALA A 387 18.46 -0.01 8.52
N THR A 388 17.80 -0.90 9.26
CA THR A 388 16.34 -1.05 9.25
C THR A 388 15.68 0.20 9.84
N LEU A 389 16.18 0.71 10.97
CA LEU A 389 15.66 1.91 11.61
C LEU A 389 15.77 3.14 10.70
N TRP A 390 16.92 3.34 10.03
CA TRP A 390 17.07 4.43 9.06
C TRP A 390 16.07 4.33 7.91
N LYS A 391 15.84 3.13 7.37
CA LYS A 391 14.84 2.90 6.32
C LYS A 391 13.42 3.20 6.81
N MET A 392 13.09 2.86 8.05
CA MET A 392 11.79 3.15 8.61
C MET A 392 11.56 4.65 8.80
N LEU A 393 12.55 5.36 9.37
CA LEU A 393 12.51 6.81 9.52
C LEU A 393 12.38 7.53 8.17
N ASP A 394 13.13 7.10 7.16
CA ASP A 394 13.06 7.59 5.78
C ASP A 394 11.65 7.50 5.20
N ARG A 395 10.93 6.41 5.54
CA ARG A 395 9.54 6.18 5.14
C ARG A 395 8.49 6.72 6.10
N ARG A 396 8.88 7.40 7.18
CA ARG A 396 7.93 7.85 8.23
C ARG A 396 7.15 6.68 8.84
N ALA A 397 7.80 5.53 9.04
CA ALA A 397 7.20 4.36 9.64
C ALA A 397 7.67 4.19 11.09
N ALA A 398 6.75 3.86 11.99
CA ALA A 398 7.04 3.33 13.32
C ALA A 398 7.02 1.79 13.30
N GLY A 399 7.88 1.16 14.08
CA GLY A 399 7.99 -0.30 14.12
C GLY A 399 7.22 -0.91 15.27
N ILE A 400 6.57 -2.03 15.01
CA ILE A 400 6.03 -2.92 16.04
C ILE A 400 6.99 -4.09 16.12
N PHE A 401 7.64 -4.27 17.28
CA PHE A 401 8.55 -5.38 17.49
C PHE A 401 7.80 -6.70 17.63
N PRO A 402 8.39 -7.81 17.14
CA PRO A 402 7.81 -9.13 17.36
C PRO A 402 7.68 -9.36 18.88
N ARG A 403 6.56 -9.99 19.29
CA ARG A 403 6.44 -10.48 20.66
C ARG A 403 7.35 -11.70 20.78
N ASN A 404 8.21 -11.72 21.79
CA ASN A 404 9.02 -12.89 22.15
C ASN A 404 8.13 -14.06 22.57
#